data_AF-A0A7C1M9P0-F1
#
_entry.id   AF-A0A7C1M9P0-F1
#
_cell.length_a   1.000
_cell.length_b   1.000
_cell.length_c   1.000
_cell.angle_alpha   90.00
_cell.angle_beta   90.00
_cell.angle_gamma   90.00
#
_symmetry.space_group_name_H-M   'P 1'
#
loop_
_entity.id
_entity.type
_entity.pdbx_description
1 polymer ?
#
loop_
_entity_poly.entity_id
_entity_poly.type
_entity_poly.pdbx_seq_one_letter_code
_entity_poly.pdbx_strand_id
1 'polypeptide(L)'
;NVLSRYERLQVRFKRVLKKKTGAFRSICESLRRQNMMHIENDELDSLCEQLTLTACYWSAFDTLSHLDDRDSVDPGRGVYQMMHLMLPYFAEDEQEHAKLISRDYL
;
A
#
# COMPACT_ATOMS: atom_id res chain seq x y z
N ASN A 1 21.13 -5.54 -9.91
CA ASN A 1 19.87 -4.80 -10.18
C ASN A 1 19.73 -4.64 -11.70
N VAL A 2 18.71 -5.19 -12.34
CA VAL A 2 18.51 -5.09 -13.81
C VAL A 2 18.35 -3.63 -14.25
N LEU A 3 17.71 -2.79 -13.42
CA LEU A 3 17.44 -1.39 -13.74
C LEU A 3 18.69 -0.51 -13.75
N SER A 4 19.78 -0.92 -13.10
CA SER A 4 21.05 -0.16 -13.14
C SER A 4 21.78 -0.29 -14.48
N ARG A 5 21.32 -1.20 -15.36
CA ARG A 5 21.92 -1.44 -16.68
C ARG A 5 21.12 -0.83 -17.84
N TYR A 6 19.92 -0.29 -17.57
CA TYR A 6 19.01 0.21 -18.61
C TYR A 6 18.36 1.55 -18.20
N GLU A 7 19.04 2.66 -18.47
CA GLU A 7 18.60 4.02 -18.07
C GLU A 7 17.20 4.40 -18.57
N ARG A 8 16.88 4.09 -19.83
CA ARG A 8 15.54 4.36 -20.39
C ARG A 8 14.43 3.64 -19.61
N LEU A 9 14.72 2.43 -19.13
CA LEU A 9 13.78 1.64 -18.34
C LEU A 9 13.66 2.22 -16.92
N GLN A 10 14.77 2.64 -16.33
CA GLN A 10 14.82 3.28 -15.00
C GLN A 10 13.90 4.52 -14.93
N VAL A 11 13.94 5.40 -15.93
CA VAL A 11 13.08 6.60 -15.97
C VAL A 11 11.60 6.24 -15.97
N ARG A 12 11.21 5.20 -16.72
CA ARG A 12 9.83 4.73 -16.80
C ARG A 12 9.37 4.11 -15.47
N PHE A 13 10.20 3.26 -14.85
CA PHE A 13 9.88 2.68 -13.54
C PHE A 13 9.77 3.74 -12.44
N LYS A 14 10.68 4.71 -12.38
CA LYS A 14 10.59 5.85 -11.46
C LYS A 14 9.28 6.62 -11.64
N ARG A 15 8.84 6.83 -12.89
CA ARG A 15 7.57 7.48 -13.19
C ARG A 15 6.37 6.66 -12.73
N VAL A 16 6.39 5.33 -12.90
CA VAL A 16 5.33 4.44 -12.43
C VAL A 16 5.24 4.45 -10.90
N LEU A 17 6.37 4.37 -10.20
CA LEU A 17 6.41 4.48 -8.74
C LEU A 17 5.83 5.81 -8.27
N LYS A 18 6.28 6.93 -8.85
CA LYS A 18 5.72 8.25 -8.51
C LYS A 18 4.21 8.34 -8.73
N LYS A 19 3.69 7.73 -9.80
CA LYS A 19 2.24 7.67 -10.04
C LYS A 19 1.50 6.84 -8.99
N LYS A 20 2.05 5.69 -8.57
CA LYS A 20 1.47 4.85 -7.51
C LYS A 20 1.41 5.61 -6.18
N THR A 21 2.52 6.22 -5.77
CA THR A 21 2.58 7.03 -4.55
C THR A 21 1.61 8.21 -4.60
N GLY A 22 1.53 8.90 -5.75
CA GLY A 22 0.57 9.99 -5.95
C GLY A 22 -0.90 9.54 -5.91
N ALA A 23 -1.19 8.32 -6.36
CA ALA A 23 -2.53 7.74 -6.26
C ALA A 23 -2.92 7.47 -4.81
N PHE A 24 -2.04 6.87 -4.00
CA PHE A 24 -2.28 6.68 -2.57
C PHE A 24 -2.47 8.02 -1.85
N ARG A 25 -1.62 9.02 -2.13
CA ARG A 25 -1.81 10.36 -1.56
C ARG A 25 -3.18 10.92 -1.92
N SER A 26 -3.60 10.80 -3.18
CA SER A 26 -4.90 11.31 -3.63
C SER A 26 -6.07 10.65 -2.91
N ILE A 27 -5.98 9.35 -2.62
CA ILE A 27 -6.97 8.59 -1.85
C ILE A 27 -7.02 9.09 -0.40
N CYS A 28 -5.87 9.11 0.30
CA CYS A 28 -5.79 9.56 1.69
C CYS A 28 -6.22 11.02 1.85
N GLU A 29 -5.85 11.90 0.93
CA GLU A 29 -6.31 13.30 0.91
C GLU A 29 -7.82 13.40 0.71
N SER A 30 -8.41 12.51 -0.10
CA SER A 30 -9.86 12.45 -0.25
C SER A 30 -10.55 12.01 1.03
N LEU A 31 -10.00 11.01 1.73
CA LEU A 31 -10.50 10.56 3.03
C LEU A 31 -10.36 11.67 4.09
N ARG A 32 -9.24 12.39 4.08
CA ARG A 32 -8.99 13.55 4.95
C ARG A 32 -10.00 14.67 4.73
N ARG A 33 -10.29 15.03 3.47
CA ARG A 33 -11.32 16.03 3.12
C ARG A 33 -12.72 15.64 3.58
N GLN A 34 -12.99 14.34 3.74
CA GLN A 34 -14.27 13.80 4.23
C GLN A 34 -14.28 13.62 5.76
N ASN A 35 -13.23 14.04 6.46
CA ASN A 35 -13.03 13.80 7.90
C ASN A 35 -13.01 12.32 8.30
N MET A 36 -12.77 11.42 7.35
CA MET A 36 -12.64 9.99 7.61
C MET A 36 -11.24 9.63 8.08
N MET A 37 -10.25 10.49 7.84
CA MET A 37 -8.84 10.26 8.16
C MET A 37 -8.20 11.52 8.74
N HIS A 38 -7.47 11.37 9.83
CA HIS A 38 -6.69 12.39 10.51
C HIS A 38 -5.22 12.01 10.46
N ILE A 39 -4.46 12.71 9.62
CA ILE A 39 -3.04 12.44 9.39
C ILE A 39 -2.32 13.74 9.00
N GLU A 40 -1.17 13.97 9.63
CA GLU A 40 -0.31 15.10 9.31
C GLU A 40 0.40 14.89 7.97
N ASN A 41 0.86 15.97 7.34
CA ASN A 41 1.39 15.89 5.98
C ASN A 41 2.69 15.07 5.88
N ASP A 42 3.54 15.09 6.90
CA ASP A 42 4.77 14.31 6.97
C ASP A 42 4.50 12.81 7.19
N GLU A 43 3.53 12.49 8.05
CA GLU A 43 3.05 11.12 8.24
C GLU A 43 2.36 10.58 6.99
N LEU A 44 1.58 11.41 6.29
CA LEU A 44 0.93 11.06 5.04
C LEU A 44 1.94 10.68 3.96
N ASP A 45 3.03 11.42 3.85
CA ASP A 45 4.08 11.15 2.88
C ASP A 45 4.75 9.81 3.17
N SER A 46 5.07 9.55 4.43
CA SER A 46 5.63 8.29 4.90
C SER A 46 4.67 7.11 4.67
N LEU A 47 3.38 7.29 4.96
CA LEU A 47 2.35 6.28 4.74
C LEU A 47 2.21 5.94 3.24
N CYS A 48 2.21 6.95 2.36
CA CYS A 48 2.11 6.73 0.92
C CYS A 48 3.31 5.96 0.36
N GLU A 49 4.52 6.22 0.87
CA GLU A 49 5.71 5.45 0.53
C GLU A 49 5.56 4.00 1.00
N GLN A 50 5.14 3.79 2.25
CA GLN A 50 4.94 2.45 2.80
C GLN A 50 3.88 1.65 2.02
N LEU A 51 2.73 2.25 1.70
CA LEU A 51 1.70 1.63 0.86
C LEU A 51 2.23 1.28 -0.54
N THR A 52 3.07 2.14 -1.11
CA THR A 52 3.71 1.88 -2.41
C THR A 52 4.68 0.69 -2.32
N LEU A 53 5.47 0.61 -1.25
CA LEU A 53 6.39 -0.51 -1.00
C LEU A 53 5.61 -1.82 -0.83
N THR A 54 4.61 -1.85 0.05
CA THR A 54 3.77 -3.03 0.26
C THR A 54 3.14 -3.47 -1.07
N ALA A 55 2.52 -2.57 -1.82
CA ALA A 55 1.90 -2.92 -3.11
C ALA A 55 2.90 -3.46 -4.16
N CYS A 56 4.16 -3.02 -4.15
CA CYS A 56 5.16 -3.44 -5.13
C CYS A 56 5.88 -4.74 -4.73
N TYR A 57 6.01 -5.00 -3.44
CA TYR A 57 6.84 -6.09 -2.92
C TYR A 57 6.05 -7.17 -2.20
N TRP A 58 4.72 -7.03 -2.06
CA TRP A 58 3.86 -8.02 -1.40
C TRP A 58 4.05 -9.42 -1.97
N SER A 59 3.92 -9.59 -3.30
CA SER A 59 4.06 -10.92 -3.91
C SER A 59 5.41 -11.57 -3.62
N ALA A 60 6.50 -10.79 -3.68
CA ALA A 60 7.82 -11.30 -3.37
C ALA A 60 7.97 -11.68 -1.88
N PHE A 61 7.38 -10.89 -0.99
CA PHE A 61 7.33 -11.18 0.44
C PHE A 61 6.52 -12.45 0.71
N ASP A 62 5.30 -12.54 0.18
CA ASP A 62 4.36 -13.65 0.40
C ASP A 62 4.90 -14.99 -0.12
N THR A 63 5.49 -15.02 -1.33
CA THR A 63 6.16 -16.21 -1.88
C THR A 63 7.30 -16.69 -0.99
N LEU A 64 8.08 -15.78 -0.40
CA LEU A 64 9.19 -16.14 0.49
C LEU A 64 8.70 -16.57 1.88
N SER A 65 7.52 -16.11 2.31
CA SER A 65 6.90 -16.53 3.56
C SER A 65 6.24 -17.90 3.48
N HIS A 66 5.84 -18.36 2.28
CA HIS A 66 5.16 -19.64 2.04
C HIS A 66 5.96 -20.53 1.06
N LEU A 67 7.22 -20.85 1.42
CA LEU A 67 8.17 -21.55 0.53
C LEU A 67 7.70 -22.92 0.00
N ASP A 68 6.79 -23.56 0.73
CA ASP A 68 6.24 -24.90 0.43
C ASP A 68 5.01 -24.86 -0.51
N ASP A 69 4.45 -23.68 -0.77
CA ASP A 69 3.26 -23.51 -1.62
C ASP A 69 3.40 -22.29 -2.55
N ARG A 70 4.22 -22.47 -3.59
CA ARG A 70 4.63 -21.36 -4.49
C ARG A 70 3.51 -20.87 -5.42
N ASP A 71 2.44 -21.65 -5.58
CA ASP A 71 1.33 -21.34 -6.49
C ASP A 71 0.21 -20.54 -5.83
N SER A 72 0.29 -20.27 -4.51
CA SER A 72 -0.76 -19.59 -3.73
C SER A 72 -0.42 -18.16 -3.32
N VAL A 73 0.30 -17.40 -4.16
CA VAL A 73 0.45 -15.95 -3.92
C VAL A 73 -0.94 -15.32 -3.91
N ASP A 74 -1.34 -14.80 -2.76
CA ASP A 74 -2.64 -14.17 -2.58
C ASP A 74 -2.48 -12.64 -2.48
N PRO A 75 -2.85 -11.89 -3.55
CA PRO A 75 -2.86 -10.43 -3.50
C PRO A 75 -3.81 -9.88 -2.43
N GLY A 76 -4.85 -10.62 -2.04
CA GLY A 76 -5.83 -10.24 -1.03
C GLY A 76 -5.17 -9.93 0.30
N ARG A 77 -4.31 -10.81 0.80
CA ARG A 77 -3.56 -10.59 2.05
C ARG A 77 -2.73 -9.30 2.03
N GLY A 78 -2.26 -8.85 0.86
CA GLY A 78 -1.58 -7.57 0.70
C GLY A 78 -2.51 -6.38 0.93
N VAL A 79 -3.77 -6.48 0.48
CA VAL A 79 -4.83 -5.50 0.76
C VAL A 79 -5.13 -5.44 2.25
N TYR A 80 -5.24 -6.60 2.92
CA TYR A 80 -5.41 -6.67 4.37
C TYR A 80 -4.32 -5.88 5.10
N GLN A 81 -3.05 -6.10 4.75
CA GLN A 81 -1.92 -5.40 5.36
C GLN A 81 -1.93 -3.89 5.09
N MET A 82 -2.25 -3.50 3.85
CA MET A 82 -2.35 -2.08 3.49
C MET A 82 -3.46 -1.37 4.27
N MET A 83 -4.62 -1.99 4.44
CA MET A 83 -5.70 -1.44 5.27
C MET A 83 -5.25 -1.27 6.73
N HIS A 84 -4.52 -2.24 7.27
CA HIS A 84 -4.01 -2.17 8.65
C HIS A 84 -2.99 -1.05 8.87
N LEU A 85 -2.16 -0.74 7.87
CA LEU A 85 -1.26 0.41 7.92
C LEU A 85 -2.01 1.76 7.97
N MET A 86 -3.23 1.81 7.44
CA MET A 86 -4.06 3.01 7.44
C MET A 86 -4.90 3.17 8.72
N LEU A 87 -5.17 2.08 9.46
CA LEU A 87 -6.04 2.07 10.63
C LEU A 87 -5.76 3.18 11.67
N PRO A 88 -4.50 3.42 12.10
CA PRO A 88 -4.23 4.42 13.13
C PRO A 88 -4.65 5.84 12.74
N TYR A 89 -4.78 6.09 11.43
CA TYR A 89 -5.09 7.39 10.86
C TYR A 89 -6.58 7.57 10.55
N PHE A 90 -7.37 6.50 10.54
CA PHE A 90 -8.82 6.63 10.36
C PHE A 90 -9.47 7.22 11.61
N ALA A 91 -10.52 8.01 11.42
CA ALA A 91 -11.41 8.43 12.49
C ALA A 91 -11.96 7.19 13.23
N GLU A 92 -12.25 7.32 14.52
CA GLU A 92 -12.61 6.18 15.38
C GLU A 92 -13.74 5.31 14.78
N ASP A 93 -14.80 5.95 14.28
CA ASP A 93 -15.95 5.28 13.65
C ASP A 93 -15.57 4.52 12.37
N GLU A 94 -14.57 5.00 11.63
CA GLU A 94 -14.11 4.40 10.37
C GLU A 94 -13.15 3.22 10.61
N GLN A 95 -12.48 3.16 11.76
CA GLN A 95 -11.55 2.08 12.07
C GLN A 95 -12.25 0.72 12.17
N GLU A 96 -13.43 0.66 12.77
CA GLU A 96 -14.19 -0.59 12.89
C GLU A 96 -14.65 -1.08 11.51
N HIS A 97 -15.20 -0.18 10.69
CA HIS A 97 -15.58 -0.51 9.32
C HIS A 97 -14.40 -0.98 8.48
N ALA A 98 -13.27 -0.28 8.53
CA ALA A 98 -12.06 -0.66 7.81
C ALA A 98 -11.52 -2.03 8.27
N LYS A 99 -11.57 -2.33 9.58
CA LYS A 99 -11.22 -3.66 10.11
C LYS A 99 -12.16 -4.73 9.58
N LEU A 100 -13.47 -4.51 9.59
CA LEU A 100 -14.45 -5.47 9.08
C LEU A 100 -14.22 -5.79 7.61
N ILE A 101 -14.12 -4.76 6.76
CA ILE A 101 -13.85 -4.92 5.32
C ILE A 101 -12.52 -5.62 5.07
N SER A 102 -11.48 -5.31 5.87
CA SER A 102 -10.16 -5.92 5.68
C SER A 102 -10.19 -7.45 5.81
N ARG A 103 -11.08 -8.00 6.65
CA ARG A 103 -11.16 -9.44 6.92
C ARG A 103 -11.64 -10.26 5.72
N ASP A 104 -12.33 -9.64 4.77
CA ASP A 104 -12.75 -10.30 3.52
C ASP A 104 -11.55 -10.64 2.61
N TYR A 105 -10.37 -10.15 2.95
CA TYR A 105 -9.11 -10.37 2.22
C TYR A 105 -8.16 -11.36 2.93
N LEU A 106 -8.63 -12.11 3.94
CA LEU A 106 -7.91 -13.19 4.62
C LEU A 106 -8.40 -14.57 4.15
#